data_AF-A0A820UFQ1-F1
#
_entry.id   AF-A0A820UFQ1-F1
#
_cell.length_a   1.000
_cell.length_b   1.000
_cell.length_c   1.000
_cell.angle_alpha   90.00
_cell.angle_beta   90.00
_cell.angle_gamma   90.00
#
_symmetry.space_group_name_H-M   'P 1'
#
loop_
_entity.id
_entity.type
_entity.pdbx_description
1 polymer ?
#
loop_
_entity_poly.entity_id
_entity_poly.type
_entity_poly.pdbx_seq_one_letter_code
_entity_poly.pdbx_strand_id
1 'polypeptide(L)' 'MISKSSHSITKTSGFYLVTNEILQQKPEIKENEIGLMNFFLQHTSVSLSITENAVSDVRVEMEKIFNKLVQKDNSY' A
#
# COMPACT_ATOMS: atom_id res chain seq x y z
N MET A 1 3.73 -21.65 7.84
CA MET A 1 3.57 -20.22 7.48
C MET A 1 4.02 -20.06 6.03
N ILE A 2 3.13 -19.76 5.10
CA ILE A 2 3.50 -19.58 3.68
C ILE A 2 4.02 -18.15 3.52
N SER A 3 5.34 -17.99 3.40
CA SER A 3 5.95 -16.72 3.04
C SER A 3 6.27 -16.73 1.55
N LYS A 4 5.69 -15.79 0.79
CA LYS A 4 6.14 -15.48 -0.57
C LYS A 4 6.63 -14.05 -0.57
N SER A 5 7.87 -13.87 -0.99
CA SER A 5 8.55 -12.57 -1.07
C SER A 5 8.93 -12.28 -2.52
N SER A 6 8.83 -11.01 -2.90
CA SER A 6 9.26 -10.37 -4.17
C SER A 6 8.16 -10.07 -5.19
N HIS A 7 7.72 -8.82 -5.21
CA HIS A 7 7.12 -8.13 -6.36
C HIS A 7 7.48 -6.64 -6.27
N SER A 8 7.96 -6.05 -7.37
CA SER A 8 8.31 -4.64 -7.44
C SER A 8 7.26 -3.87 -8.23
N ILE A 9 6.61 -2.92 -7.57
CA ILE A 9 5.70 -1.96 -8.21
C ILE A 9 6.43 -0.62 -8.19
N THR A 10 7.02 -0.23 -9.30
CA THR A 10 7.69 1.07 -9.42
C THR A 10 6.66 2.13 -9.76
N LYS A 11 6.47 3.09 -8.86
CA LYS A 11 5.64 4.28 -9.06
C LYS A 11 6.42 5.51 -8.64
N THR A 12 6.01 6.67 -9.14
CA THR A 12 6.46 7.97 -8.61
C THR A 12 5.95 8.15 -7.17
N SER A 13 6.37 9.22 -6.48
CA SER A 13 5.76 9.54 -5.17
C SER A 13 4.25 9.74 -5.33
N GLY A 14 3.45 9.17 -4.42
CA GLY A 14 2.00 9.30 -4.41
C GLY A 14 1.30 8.19 -3.64
N PHE A 15 -0.03 8.22 -3.64
CA PHE A 15 -0.88 7.19 -3.03
C PHE A 15 -1.49 6.27 -4.10
N TYR A 16 -1.33 4.96 -3.94
CA TYR A 16 -1.77 3.97 -4.93
C TYR A 16 -2.62 2.88 -4.28
N LEU A 17 -3.69 2.48 -4.97
CA LEU A 17 -4.40 1.25 -4.62
C LEU A 17 -3.55 0.06 -5.10
N VAL A 18 -3.35 -0.91 -4.21
CA VAL A 18 -2.58 -2.13 -4.50
C VAL A 18 -3.37 -3.41 -4.19
N THR A 19 -4.66 -3.28 -3.87
CA THR A 19 -5.52 -4.40 -3.46
C THR A 19 -5.59 -5.46 -4.54
N ASN A 20 -5.78 -5.06 -5.80
CA ASN A 20 -5.91 -6.01 -6.90
C ASN A 20 -4.59 -6.73 -7.20
N GLU A 21 -3.48 -6.00 -7.15
CA GLU A 21 -2.13 -6.52 -7.31
C GLU A 21 -1.82 -7.56 -6.23
N ILE A 22 -2.19 -7.28 -4.98
CA ILE A 22 -2.06 -8.21 -3.86
C ILE A 22 -2.91 -9.47 -4.09
N LEU A 23 -4.19 -9.32 -4.45
CA LEU A 23 -5.10 -10.45 -4.65
C LEU A 23 -4.68 -11.34 -5.84
N GLN A 24 -4.16 -10.76 -6.92
CA GLN A 24 -3.66 -11.50 -8.07
C GLN A 24 -2.41 -12.34 -7.73
N GLN A 25 -1.56 -11.84 -6.84
CA GLN A 25 -0.37 -12.56 -6.38
C GLN A 25 -0.68 -13.68 -5.38
N LYS A 26 -1.88 -13.64 -4.79
CA LYS A 26 -2.31 -14.52 -3.71
C LYS A 26 -3.68 -15.15 -4.00
N PRO A 27 -3.82 -15.91 -5.10
CA PRO A 27 -5.07 -16.58 -5.43
C PRO A 27 -5.50 -17.56 -4.32
N GLU A 28 -4.54 -18.10 -3.55
CA GLU A 28 -4.79 -18.97 -2.39
C GLU A 28 -5.69 -18.34 -1.31
N ILE A 29 -5.86 -17.00 -1.29
CA ILE A 29 -6.79 -16.31 -0.38
C ILE A 29 -8.23 -16.77 -0.63
N LYS A 30 -8.59 -17.11 -1.88
CA LYS A 30 -9.94 -17.56 -2.22
C LYS A 30 -10.25 -18.98 -1.74
N GLU A 31 -9.23 -19.76 -1.40
CA GLU A 31 -9.36 -21.16 -0.99
C GLU A 31 -9.50 -21.32 0.53
N ASN A 32 -9.23 -20.25 1.29
CA ASN A 32 -9.26 -20.26 2.75
C ASN A 32 -10.38 -19.35 3.27
N GLU A 33 -11.29 -19.90 4.08
CA GLU A 33 -12.39 -19.12 4.67
C GLU A 33 -11.91 -18.22 5.83
N ILE A 34 -10.88 -18.65 6.56
CA ILE A 34 -10.35 -17.96 7.74
C ILE A 34 -8.82 -18.04 7.73
N GLY A 35 -8.16 -16.91 7.99
CA GLY A 35 -6.71 -16.86 8.10
C GLY A 35 -6.19 -15.49 8.52
N LEU A 36 -4.87 -15.40 8.66
CA LEU A 36 -4.15 -14.15 8.92
C LEU A 36 -3.19 -13.87 7.78
N MET A 37 -3.16 -12.61 7.33
CA MET A 37 -2.26 -12.13 6.30
C MET A 37 -1.40 -11.01 6.83
N ASN A 38 -0.09 -11.20 6.78
CA ASN A 38 0.89 -10.20 7.18
C ASN A 38 1.54 -9.61 5.94
N PHE A 39 1.54 -8.28 5.85
CA PHE A 39 2.24 -7.54 4.81
C PHE A 39 3.49 -6.91 5.40
N PHE A 40 4.64 -7.24 4.83
CA PHE A 40 5.92 -6.65 5.23
C PHE A 40 6.55 -5.92 4.06
N LEU A 41 6.74 -4.62 4.22
CA LEU A 41 7.43 -3.78 3.24
C LEU A 41 8.92 -3.75 3.56
N GLN A 42 9.76 -4.20 2.63
CA GLN A 42 11.22 -4.16 2.74
C GLN A 42 11.79 -2.83 2.23
N HIS A 43 11.12 -1.73 2.54
CA HIS A 43 11.45 -0.38 2.08
C HIS A 43 11.25 0.61 3.24
N THR A 44 12.15 1.58 3.37
CA THR A 44 12.09 2.59 4.44
C THR A 44 11.40 3.89 4.01
N SER A 45 11.19 4.08 2.71
CA SER A 45 10.63 5.29 2.11
C SER A 45 9.18 5.15 1.65
N VAL A 46 8.54 4.01 1.92
CA VAL A 46 7.14 3.73 1.56
C VAL A 46 6.42 3.09 2.73
N SER A 47 5.11 3.28 2.80
CA SER A 47 4.24 2.69 3.82
C SER A 47 3.02 2.05 3.17
N LEU A 48 2.39 1.13 3.91
CA LEU A 48 1.09 0.55 3.56
C LEU A 48 0.05 1.13 4.51
N SER A 49 -1.10 1.54 3.97
CA SER A 49 -2.25 1.97 4.74
C SER A 49 -3.49 1.20 4.30
N ILE A 50 -4.39 0.93 5.24
CA ILE A 50 -5.72 0.38 4.96
C ILE A 50 -6.70 1.53 5.14
N THR A 51 -7.36 1.93 4.06
CA THR A 51 -8.25 3.08 4.02
C THR A 51 -9.48 2.78 3.16
N GLU A 52 -10.47 3.68 3.22
CA GLU A 52 -11.69 3.56 2.44
C GLU A 52 -11.41 3.67 0.93
N ASN A 53 -11.99 2.75 0.16
CA ASN A 53 -11.95 2.77 -1.31
C ASN A 53 -13.31 3.18 -1.91
N ALA A 54 -13.91 4.26 -1.39
CA ALA A 54 -15.23 4.72 -1.85
C ALA A 54 -15.15 5.66 -3.06
N VAL A 55 -14.14 6.55 -3.10
CA VAL A 55 -13.95 7.53 -4.19
C VAL A 55 -12.48 7.91 -4.38
N SER A 56 -12.10 8.31 -5.60
CA SER A 56 -10.73 8.72 -5.95
C SER A 56 -10.20 9.87 -5.09
N ASP A 57 -11.10 10.74 -4.62
CA ASP A 57 -10.77 11.95 -3.89
C ASP A 57 -10.08 11.66 -2.56
N VAL A 58 -10.36 10.51 -1.93
CA VAL A 58 -9.68 10.09 -0.69
C VAL A 58 -8.17 10.05 -0.89
N ARG A 59 -7.68 9.51 -2.02
CA ARG A 59 -6.23 9.44 -2.30
C ARG A 59 -5.62 10.80 -2.54
N VAL A 60 -6.35 11.67 -3.25
CA VAL A 60 -5.91 13.04 -3.53
C VAL A 60 -5.79 13.83 -2.24
N GLU A 61 -6.76 13.71 -1.34
CA GLU A 61 -6.75 14.38 -0.04
C GLU A 61 -5.66 13.81 0.89
N MET A 62 -5.47 12.49 0.91
CA MET A 62 -4.36 11.87 1.65
C MET A 62 -3.01 12.41 1.17
N GLU A 63 -2.80 12.51 -0.15
CA GLU A 63 -1.57 13.05 -0.71
C GLU A 63 -1.36 14.52 -0.36
N LYS A 64 -2.41 15.35 -0.46
CA LYS A 64 -2.38 16.76 -0.05
C LYS A 64 -2.03 16.92 1.42
N ILE A 65 -2.69 16.17 2.30
CA ILE A 65 -2.44 16.21 3.74
C ILE A 65 -1.02 15.75 4.05
N PHE A 66 -0.57 14.65 3.44
CA PHE A 66 0.78 14.14 3.63
C PHE A 66 1.85 15.17 3.24
N ASN A 67 1.73 15.75 2.05
CA ASN A 67 2.68 16.76 1.56
C ASN A 67 2.65 18.06 2.40
N LYS A 68 1.51 18.38 3.02
CA LYS A 68 1.40 19.51 3.95
C LYS A 68 2.08 19.23 5.30
N LEU A 69 1.94 18.01 5.81
CA LEU A 69 2.50 17.60 7.11
C LEU A 69 4.01 17.36 7.02
N VAL A 70 4.47 16.75 5.92
CA VAL A 70 5.88 16.40 5.69
C VAL A 70 6.31 16.98 4.35
N GLN A 71 6.92 18.16 4.40
CA GLN A 71 7.41 18.85 3.21
C GLN A 71 8.73 18.22 2.75
N LYS A 72 8.87 18.04 1.43
CA LYS A 72 10.07 17.39 0.84
C LYS A 72 11.37 18.15 1.10
N ASP A 73 11.30 19.48 1.20
CA ASP A 73 12.48 20.36 1.29
C ASP A 73 12.62 21.01 2.67
N ASN A 74 11.94 20.49 3.70
CA ASN A 74 12.25 20.91 5.06
C ASN A 74 13.66 20.45 5.38
N SER A 75 14.53 21.39 5.77
CA SER A 75 15.87 21.08 6.25
C SER A 75 15.78 20.11 7.42
N TYR A 76 16.23 18.86 7.21
CA TYR A 76 16.34 17.82 8.22
C TYR A 76 17.66 17.92 8.99
#